data_AF-A0A9N8WKK0-F1
#
_entry.id   AF-A0A9N8WKK0-F1
#
_cell.length_a   1.000
_cell.length_b   1.000
_cell.length_c   1.000
_cell.angle_alpha   90.00
_cell.angle_beta   90.00
_cell.angle_gamma   90.00
#
_symmetry.space_group_name_H-M   'P 1'
#
loop_
_entity.id
_entity.type
_entity.pdbx_description
1 polymer ?
#
loop_
_entity_poly.entity_id
_entity_poly.type
_entity_poly.pdbx_seq_one_letter_code
_entity_poly.pdbx_strand_id
1 'polypeptide(L)'
;MNSNISNLRQAVLHAYRNLLKTQKQTFRGDEQLIQVGRLKTREEFIKHKDETDISKIEEYIKNADDTAVFLKKNVVQAELIDPNGTYKLHLNEHHELGTNKYPRTDPSTKTCS
;
A
#
# COMPACT_ATOMS: atom_id res chain seq x y z
N MET A 1 -15.81 5.52 -29.85
CA MET A 1 -15.25 4.54 -28.89
C MET A 1 -13.95 5.00 -28.21
N ASN A 2 -13.19 5.96 -28.77
CA ASN A 2 -11.92 6.43 -28.18
C ASN A 2 -12.06 7.23 -26.87
N SER A 3 -13.19 7.88 -26.64
CA SER A 3 -13.43 8.71 -25.45
C SER A 3 -13.52 7.90 -24.14
N ASN A 4 -13.95 6.63 -24.22
CA ASN A 4 -14.10 5.79 -23.03
C ASN A 4 -12.74 5.27 -22.54
N ILE A 5 -11.86 4.88 -23.47
CA ILE A 5 -10.52 4.41 -23.17
C ILE A 5 -9.65 5.55 -22.60
N SER A 6 -9.81 6.78 -23.10
CA SER A 6 -9.13 7.94 -22.52
C SER A 6 -9.59 8.24 -21.08
N ASN A 7 -10.88 8.09 -20.80
CA ASN A 7 -11.44 8.28 -19.45
C ASN A 7 -10.95 7.20 -18.48
N LEU A 8 -10.94 5.93 -18.91
CA LEU A 8 -10.40 4.82 -18.10
C LEU A 8 -8.93 5.03 -17.78
N ARG A 9 -8.11 5.44 -18.77
CA ARG A 9 -6.69 5.74 -18.53
C ARG A 9 -6.50 6.87 -17.52
N GLN A 10 -7.34 7.90 -17.57
CA GLN A 10 -7.31 8.98 -16.58
C GLN A 10 -7.69 8.48 -15.19
N ALA A 11 -8.72 7.62 -15.09
CA ALA A 11 -9.15 7.03 -13.83
C ALA A 11 -8.07 6.13 -13.21
N VAL A 12 -7.42 5.27 -14.00
CA VAL A 12 -6.27 4.44 -13.55
C VAL A 12 -5.15 5.32 -13.00
N LEU A 13 -4.77 6.37 -13.73
CA LEU A 13 -3.72 7.29 -13.28
C LEU A 13 -4.12 8.08 -12.03
N HIS A 14 -5.39 8.40 -11.89
CA HIS A 14 -5.93 9.05 -10.70
C HIS A 14 -5.82 8.14 -9.48
N ALA A 15 -6.35 6.91 -9.57
CA ALA A 15 -6.29 5.91 -8.49
C ALA A 15 -4.84 5.60 -8.09
N TYR A 16 -3.94 5.43 -9.06
CA TYR A 16 -2.52 5.23 -8.80
C TYR A 16 -1.92 6.39 -7.99
N ARG A 17 -2.13 7.64 -8.43
CA ARG A 17 -1.61 8.83 -7.73
C ARG A 17 -2.24 9.00 -6.34
N ASN A 18 -3.54 8.72 -6.23
CA ASN A 18 -4.28 8.80 -4.98
C ASN A 18 -3.72 7.81 -3.95
N LEU A 19 -3.46 6.57 -4.36
CA LEU A 19 -2.87 5.54 -3.52
C LEU A 19 -1.46 5.93 -3.06
N LEU A 20 -0.60 6.40 -3.97
CA LEU A 20 0.76 6.85 -3.61
C LEU A 20 0.75 8.05 -2.65
N LYS A 21 -0.16 9.01 -2.88
CA LYS A 21 -0.34 10.16 -2.00
C LYS A 21 -0.79 9.71 -0.62
N THR A 22 -1.75 8.78 -0.57
CA THR A 22 -2.25 8.22 0.69
C THR A 22 -1.14 7.50 1.44
N GLN A 23 -0.39 6.60 0.79
CA GLN A 23 0.79 5.95 1.38
C GLN A 23 1.78 6.96 1.97
N LYS A 24 2.09 8.05 1.25
CA LYS A 24 3.00 9.08 1.76
C LYS A 24 2.45 9.82 2.99
N GLN A 25 1.15 10.08 3.02
CA GLN A 25 0.50 10.75 4.16
C GLN A 25 0.39 9.83 5.37
N THR A 26 0.01 8.58 5.11
CA THR A 26 -0.14 7.48 6.06
C THR A 26 1.21 7.13 6.71
N PHE A 27 2.25 6.86 5.93
CA PHE A 27 3.56 6.45 6.45
C PHE A 27 4.51 7.64 6.64
N ARG A 28 3.98 8.83 6.98
CA ARG A 28 4.80 10.03 7.16
C ARG A 28 5.82 9.79 8.28
N GLY A 29 7.11 9.86 7.95
CA GLY A 29 8.21 9.60 8.89
C GLY A 29 8.83 8.21 8.76
N ASP A 30 8.19 7.29 8.03
CA ASP A 30 8.73 5.96 7.71
C ASP A 30 9.02 5.86 6.20
N GLU A 31 10.18 6.37 5.80
CA GLU A 31 10.59 6.37 4.38
C GLU A 31 10.73 4.96 3.81
N GLN A 32 11.08 3.97 4.64
CA GLN A 32 11.21 2.58 4.21
C GLN A 32 9.85 1.99 3.86
N LEU A 33 8.83 2.18 4.69
CA LEU A 33 7.46 1.74 4.38
C LEU A 33 6.89 2.47 3.16
N ILE A 34 7.18 3.77 3.00
CA ILE A 34 6.80 4.52 1.78
C ILE A 34 7.43 3.88 0.53
N GLN A 35 8.72 3.56 0.56
CA GLN A 35 9.44 2.95 -0.56
C GLN A 35 8.87 1.57 -0.91
N VAL A 36 8.70 0.71 0.09
CA VAL A 36 8.15 -0.64 -0.10
C VAL A 36 6.72 -0.59 -0.63
N GLY A 37 5.88 0.30 -0.07
CA GLY A 37 4.51 0.51 -0.55
C GLY A 37 4.46 0.96 -2.00
N ARG A 38 5.33 1.92 -2.38
CA ARG A 38 5.44 2.40 -3.76
C ARG A 38 5.87 1.31 -4.73
N LEU A 39 6.84 0.47 -4.34
CA LEU A 39 7.30 -0.64 -5.17
C LEU A 39 6.18 -1.65 -5.41
N LYS A 40 5.50 -2.09 -4.34
CA LYS A 40 4.36 -3.02 -4.46
C LYS A 40 3.24 -2.46 -5.33
N THR A 41 2.87 -1.19 -5.13
CA THR A 41 1.85 -0.54 -5.97
C THR A 41 2.28 -0.50 -7.43
N ARG A 42 3.55 -0.20 -7.72
CA ARG A 42 4.06 -0.21 -9.09
C ARG A 42 4.04 -1.61 -9.71
N GLU A 43 4.43 -2.64 -8.97
CA GLU A 43 4.42 -4.03 -9.41
C GLU A 43 3.01 -4.49 -9.81
N GLU A 44 2.01 -4.26 -8.95
CA GLU A 44 0.62 -4.65 -9.22
C GLU A 44 0.03 -3.91 -10.43
N PHE A 45 0.32 -2.62 -10.61
CA PHE A 45 -0.15 -1.88 -11.78
C PHE A 45 0.55 -2.31 -13.08
N ILE A 46 1.84 -2.68 -13.01
CA ILE A 46 2.57 -3.18 -14.18
C ILE A 46 2.08 -4.58 -14.56
N LYS A 47 1.77 -5.44 -13.58
CA LYS A 47 1.26 -6.80 -13.80
C LYS A 47 -0.02 -6.82 -14.62
N HIS A 48 -0.88 -5.82 -14.45
CA HIS A 48 -2.17 -5.70 -15.14
C HIS A 48 -2.16 -4.68 -16.29
N LYS A 49 -0.97 -4.21 -16.74
CA LYS A 49 -0.86 -3.13 -17.74
C LYS A 49 -1.45 -3.50 -19.12
N ASP A 50 -1.45 -4.80 -19.45
CA ASP A 50 -1.85 -5.34 -20.74
C ASP A 50 -3.31 -5.86 -20.72
N GLU A 51 -4.04 -5.64 -19.61
CA GLU A 51 -5.45 -6.01 -19.52
C GLU A 51 -6.29 -5.15 -20.47
N THR A 52 -7.13 -5.80 -21.27
CA THR A 52 -7.98 -5.15 -22.28
C THR A 52 -9.46 -5.17 -21.91
N ASP A 53 -9.83 -5.94 -20.89
CA ASP A 53 -11.19 -6.04 -20.38
C ASP A 53 -11.54 -4.82 -19.52
N ILE A 54 -12.50 -4.02 -19.99
CA ILE A 54 -12.93 -2.78 -19.33
C ILE A 54 -13.47 -3.06 -17.92
N SER A 55 -14.25 -4.12 -17.74
CA SER A 55 -14.87 -4.43 -16.45
C SER A 55 -13.82 -4.78 -15.39
N LYS A 56 -12.76 -5.50 -15.78
CA LYS A 56 -11.63 -5.78 -14.89
C LYS A 56 -10.81 -4.54 -14.57
N ILE A 57 -10.61 -3.66 -15.55
CA ILE A 57 -9.91 -2.38 -15.31
C ILE A 57 -10.67 -1.55 -14.26
N GLU A 58 -11.99 -1.47 -14.37
CA GLU A 58 -12.83 -0.81 -13.38
C GLU A 58 -12.74 -1.46 -12.00
N GLU A 59 -12.71 -2.79 -11.93
CA GLU A 59 -12.49 -3.52 -10.68
C GLU A 59 -11.12 -3.21 -10.06
N TYR A 60 -10.05 -3.18 -10.86
CA TYR A 60 -8.72 -2.82 -10.37
C TYR A 60 -8.65 -1.38 -9.86
N ILE A 61 -9.30 -0.43 -10.54
CA ILE A 61 -9.41 0.95 -10.06
C ILE A 61 -10.11 0.98 -8.71
N LYS A 62 -11.26 0.29 -8.59
CA LYS A 62 -12.02 0.23 -7.35
C LYS A 62 -11.21 -0.39 -6.21
N ASN A 63 -10.51 -1.49 -6.47
CA ASN A 63 -9.66 -2.15 -5.48
C ASN A 63 -8.51 -1.23 -5.00
N ALA A 64 -7.93 -0.44 -5.91
CA ALA A 64 -6.90 0.55 -5.56
C ALA A 64 -7.46 1.69 -4.68
N ASP A 65 -8.65 2.20 -4.98
CA ASP A 65 -9.31 3.23 -4.17
C ASP A 65 -9.76 2.69 -2.81
N ASP A 66 -10.31 1.48 -2.75
CA ASP A 66 -10.67 0.81 -1.50
C ASP A 66 -9.42 0.62 -0.60
N THR A 67 -8.28 0.24 -1.19
CA THR A 67 -7.00 0.16 -0.49
C THR A 67 -6.55 1.52 0.04
N ALA A 68 -6.72 2.61 -0.73
CA ALA A 68 -6.40 3.96 -0.26
C ALA A 68 -7.30 4.37 0.92
N VAL A 69 -8.61 4.11 0.84
CA VAL A 69 -9.54 4.37 1.94
C VAL A 69 -9.16 3.56 3.19
N PHE A 70 -8.80 2.29 3.01
CA PHE A 70 -8.33 1.43 4.09
C PHE A 70 -7.06 1.99 4.75
N LEU A 71 -6.03 2.34 3.98
CA LEU A 71 -4.78 2.92 4.51
C LEU A 71 -5.03 4.21 5.29
N LYS A 72 -5.91 5.08 4.77
CA LYS A 72 -6.27 6.34 5.42
C LYS A 72 -7.00 6.09 6.75
N LYS A 73 -7.97 5.18 6.77
CA LYS A 73 -8.75 4.87 7.98
C LYS A 73 -7.92 4.20 9.06
N ASN A 74 -7.07 3.22 8.70
CA ASN A 74 -6.31 2.46 9.70
C ASN A 74 -5.16 3.26 10.30
N VAL A 75 -4.56 4.19 9.56
CA VAL A 75 -3.46 4.99 10.10
C VAL A 75 -3.91 6.18 10.93
N VAL A 76 -5.03 6.84 10.58
CA VAL A 76 -5.63 7.82 11.49
C VAL A 76 -5.98 7.18 12.83
N GLN A 77 -6.40 5.91 12.83
CA GLN A 77 -6.62 5.14 14.06
C GLN A 77 -5.31 4.84 14.79
N ALA A 78 -4.22 4.46 14.08
CA ALA A 78 -2.92 4.22 14.71
C ALA A 78 -2.34 5.49 15.37
N GLU A 79 -2.47 6.66 14.74
CA GLU A 79 -1.98 7.95 15.26
C GLU A 79 -2.78 8.44 16.47
N LEU A 80 -4.08 8.14 16.53
CA LEU A 80 -4.95 8.46 17.67
C LEU A 80 -4.79 7.52 18.86
N ILE A 81 -4.32 6.29 18.64
CA ILE A 81 -4.26 5.25 19.67
C ILE A 81 -2.93 5.26 20.44
N ASP A 82 -1.84 5.85 19.92
CA ASP A 82 -0.53 5.67 20.57
C ASP A 82 0.47 6.85 20.42
N PRO A 83 0.81 7.57 21.52
CA PRO A 83 2.03 8.38 21.59
C PRO A 83 3.31 7.56 21.85
N ASN A 84 3.22 6.23 22.06
CA ASN A 84 4.34 5.37 22.49
C ASN A 84 4.64 4.18 21.54
N GLY A 85 4.45 4.37 20.24
CA GLY A 85 5.28 3.72 19.21
C GLY A 85 5.16 2.20 19.04
N THR A 86 3.98 1.60 19.25
CA THR A 86 3.78 0.17 18.93
C THR A 86 2.69 -0.02 17.87
N TYR A 87 3.10 -0.22 16.61
CA TYR A 87 2.19 -0.58 15.51
C TYR A 87 1.63 -1.99 15.72
N LYS A 88 0.40 -2.11 16.23
CA LYS A 88 -0.39 -3.36 16.15
C LYS A 88 -1.11 -3.41 14.81
N LEU A 89 -0.59 -4.22 13.90
CA LEU A 89 -1.30 -4.59 12.67
C LEU A 89 -2.50 -5.46 13.06
N HIS A 90 -3.70 -4.88 13.11
CA HIS A 90 -4.94 -5.66 13.14
C HIS A 90 -5.23 -6.16 11.72
N LEU A 91 -4.66 -7.33 11.40
CA LEU A 91 -5.02 -8.10 10.21
C LEU A 91 -6.35 -8.80 10.47
N ASN A 92 -7.41 -8.37 9.80
CA ASN A 92 -8.69 -9.08 9.84
C ASN A 92 -8.56 -10.43 9.10
N GLU A 93 -9.09 -11.48 9.75
CA GLU A 93 -8.89 -12.94 9.64
C GLU A 93 -9.09 -13.69 8.29
N HIS A 94 -8.91 -13.10 7.11
CA HIS A 94 -9.09 -13.85 5.84
C HIS A 94 -7.89 -13.89 4.88
N HIS A 95 -6.67 -13.77 5.38
CA HIS A 95 -5.50 -14.06 4.57
C HIS A 95 -4.58 -15.03 5.30
N GLU A 96 -4.56 -16.27 4.82
CA GLU A 96 -3.64 -17.32 5.24
C GLU A 96 -2.20 -16.78 5.18
N LEU A 97 -1.60 -16.67 6.36
CA LEU A 97 -0.31 -16.04 6.58
C LEU A 97 0.82 -16.90 6.01
N GLY A 98 1.21 -16.62 4.76
CA GLY A 98 2.53 -16.95 4.26
C GLY A 98 3.58 -16.19 5.08
N THR A 99 4.34 -16.91 5.89
CA THR A 99 5.34 -16.43 6.84
C THR A 99 6.33 -15.44 6.20
N ASN A 100 6.25 -14.15 6.51
CA ASN A 100 7.31 -13.21 6.17
C ASN A 100 8.26 -13.05 7.37
N LYS A 101 9.32 -13.87 7.39
CA LYS A 101 10.46 -13.72 8.30
C LYS A 101 11.27 -12.49 7.88
N TYR A 102 11.11 -11.38 8.59
CA TYR A 102 12.15 -10.36 8.60
C TYR A 102 13.17 -10.73 9.69
N PRO A 103 14.43 -11.05 9.35
CA PRO A 103 15.46 -11.23 10.37
C PRO A 103 15.75 -9.86 11.00
N ARG A 104 15.43 -9.71 12.28
CA ARG A 104 16.05 -8.67 13.11
C ARG A 104 17.54 -9.00 13.18
N THR A 105 18.38 -8.20 12.55
CA THR A 105 19.81 -8.17 12.89
C THR A 105 19.96 -7.25 14.09
N ASP A 106 19.95 -7.81 15.29
CA ASP A 106 20.40 -7.09 16.48
C ASP A 106 21.93 -6.97 16.42
N PRO A 107 22.52 -5.76 16.45
CA PRO A 107 23.96 -5.60 16.56
C PRO A 107 24.37 -5.72 18.04
N SER A 108 24.36 -6.93 18.57
CA SER A 108 25.09 -7.25 19.81
C SER A 108 26.40 -7.91 19.43
N THR A 109 27.53 -7.22 19.65
CA THR A 109 28.82 -7.80 20.08
C THR A 109 29.90 -6.72 20.12
N LYS A 110 30.10 -6.11 21.30
CA LYS A 110 31.44 -5.73 21.77
C LYS A 110 31.52 -6.01 23.27
N THR A 111 31.92 -7.21 23.61
CA THR A 111 32.54 -7.53 24.90
C THR A 111 33.91 -6.86 24.93
N CYS A 112 34.06 -5.82 25.76
CA CYS A 112 35.35 -5.34 26.23
C CYS A 112 35.50 -5.75 27.70
N SER A 113 36.75 -6.09 28.06
CA SER A 113 37.27 -6.50 29.38
C SER A 113 37.32 -8.00 29.60
#